data_AF-X1GR80-F1
#
_entry.id   AF-X1GR80-F1
#
_cell.length_a   1.000
_cell.length_b   1.000
_cell.length_c   1.000
_cell.angle_alpha   90.00
_cell.angle_beta   90.00
_cell.angle_gamma   90.00
#
_symmetry.space_group_name_H-M   'P 1'
#
loop_
_entity.id
_entity.type
_entity.pdbx_description
1 polymer ?
#
loop_
_entity_poly.entity_id
_entity_poly.type
_entity_poly.pdbx_seq_one_letter_code
_entity_poly.pdbx_strand_id
1 'polypeptide(L)'
;YFGLVAKPLYITDVEVPSRNGDGLQDGKVAGIWHEEWDQPRQGQWIEQFYKIVLSKPFVDTVTYSNLTDMKDSAIANSGLLTEKLEPKKSFQALKKLHRVIFSR
;
A
#
# COMPACT_ATOMS: atom_id res chain seq x y z
N TYR A 1 -21.93 1.50 0.56
CA TYR A 1 -21.49 0.23 1.17
C TYR A 1 -21.59 -0.87 0.11
N PHE A 2 -20.46 -1.39 -0.38
CA PHE A 2 -20.45 -2.38 -1.47
C PHE A 2 -20.81 -3.81 -1.03
N GLY A 3 -20.82 -4.12 0.27
CA GLY A 3 -21.08 -5.48 0.75
C GLY A 3 -22.48 -6.02 0.45
N LEU A 4 -23.46 -5.15 0.18
CA LEU A 4 -24.81 -5.55 -0.25
C LEU A 4 -24.93 -5.76 -1.77
N VAL A 5 -23.92 -5.35 -2.53
CA VAL A 5 -23.88 -5.56 -3.98
C VAL A 5 -23.11 -6.85 -4.21
N ALA A 6 -23.78 -7.88 -4.74
CA ALA A 6 -23.20 -9.19 -5.02
C ALA A 6 -22.27 -9.17 -6.26
N LYS A 7 -21.38 -8.18 -6.35
CA LYS A 7 -20.36 -8.07 -7.38
C LYS A 7 -18.97 -8.14 -6.75
N PRO A 8 -18.00 -8.79 -7.40
CA PRO A 8 -16.61 -8.77 -6.95
C PRO A 8 -16.08 -7.33 -6.92
N LEU A 9 -15.29 -7.03 -5.89
CA LEU A 9 -14.57 -5.78 -5.73
C LEU A 9 -13.14 -5.96 -6.23
N TYR A 10 -12.77 -5.12 -7.20
CA TYR A 10 -11.41 -5.00 -7.73
C TYR A 10 -10.81 -3.71 -7.19
N ILE A 11 -9.71 -3.81 -6.45
CA ILE A 11 -8.92 -2.66 -6.03
C ILE A 11 -7.77 -2.53 -7.02
N THR A 12 -7.80 -1.50 -7.86
CA THR A 12 -6.95 -1.46 -9.06
C THR A 12 -5.67 -0.65 -8.90
N ASP A 13 -5.54 0.14 -7.85
CA ASP A 13 -4.49 1.15 -7.74
C ASP A 13 -4.12 1.44 -6.27
N VAL A 14 -3.56 0.44 -5.58
CA VAL A 14 -3.11 0.64 -4.19
C VAL A 14 -1.75 1.31 -4.18
N GLU A 15 -1.69 2.44 -3.49
CA GLU A 15 -0.46 3.19 -3.20
C GLU A 15 -0.54 3.83 -1.81
N VAL A 16 0.60 3.91 -1.13
CA VAL A 16 0.74 4.64 0.13
C VAL A 16 2.15 5.21 0.21
N PRO A 17 2.33 6.47 0.63
CA PRO A 17 3.64 7.12 0.61
C PRO A 17 4.59 6.54 1.67
N SER A 18 5.89 6.60 1.39
CA SER A 18 6.96 6.28 2.36
C SER A 18 7.73 7.51 2.85
N ARG A 19 7.21 8.69 2.55
CA ARG A 19 7.63 10.02 3.04
C ARG A 19 6.52 11.02 2.76
N ASN A 20 6.48 12.14 3.47
CA ASN A 20 5.57 13.23 3.08
C ASN A 20 5.92 13.70 1.66
N GLY A 21 4.89 13.95 0.85
CA GLY A 21 5.05 14.57 -0.46
C GLY A 21 5.09 16.09 -0.36
N ASP A 22 4.96 16.75 -1.50
CA ASP A 22 4.92 18.20 -1.60
C ASP A 22 3.55 18.68 -2.11
N GLY A 23 3.25 19.96 -1.92
CA GLY A 23 2.02 20.58 -2.44
C GLY A 23 0.75 19.89 -1.92
N LEU A 24 -0.06 19.34 -2.81
CA LEU A 24 -1.29 18.62 -2.43
C LEU A 24 -1.02 17.27 -1.74
N GLN A 25 0.22 16.77 -1.81
CA GLN A 25 0.66 15.51 -1.20
C GLN A 25 1.49 15.74 0.07
N ASP A 26 1.62 16.99 0.52
CA ASP A 26 2.17 17.32 1.82
C ASP A 26 1.30 16.71 2.92
N GLY A 27 1.92 16.11 3.94
CA GLY A 27 1.20 15.43 5.02
C GLY A 27 0.24 16.33 5.81
N LYS A 28 0.44 17.64 5.82
CA LYS A 28 -0.48 18.61 6.44
C LYS A 28 -1.73 18.87 5.59
N VAL A 29 -1.67 18.58 4.28
CA VAL A 29 -2.77 18.77 3.32
C VAL A 29 -3.47 17.44 3.01
N ALA A 30 -2.72 16.43 2.59
CA ALA A 30 -3.22 15.10 2.27
C ALA A 30 -3.55 14.25 3.51
N GLY A 31 -3.07 14.66 4.68
CA GLY A 31 -3.19 13.93 5.92
C GLY A 31 -2.05 12.93 6.14
N ILE A 32 -1.91 12.56 7.41
CA ILE A 32 -1.01 11.51 7.89
C ILE A 32 -1.84 10.44 8.60
N TRP A 33 -1.27 9.25 8.78
CA TRP A 33 -1.97 8.18 9.48
C TRP A 33 -1.75 8.25 11.00
N HIS A 34 -0.65 7.69 11.51
CA HIS A 34 -0.30 7.74 12.93
C HIS A 34 0.71 8.83 13.26
N GLU A 35 1.69 9.01 12.37
CA GLU A 35 2.77 9.99 12.43
C GLU A 35 3.14 10.37 10.99
N GLU A 36 4.15 11.24 10.81
CA GLU A 36 4.70 11.55 9.51
C GLU A 36 5.06 10.28 8.73
N TRP A 37 4.84 10.33 7.42
CA TRP A 37 5.10 9.19 6.57
C TRP A 37 6.59 8.88 6.54
N ASP A 38 6.90 7.59 6.69
CA ASP A 38 8.22 7.02 6.51
C ASP A 38 8.07 5.57 6.02
N GLN A 39 9.19 4.89 5.74
CA GLN A 39 9.14 3.47 5.34
C GLN A 39 8.50 2.53 6.39
N PRO A 40 8.82 2.61 7.70
CA PRO A 40 8.10 1.84 8.71
C PRO A 40 6.57 1.99 8.66
N ARG A 41 6.05 3.23 8.61
CA ARG A 41 4.62 3.51 8.56
C ARG A 41 4.00 3.00 7.27
N GLN A 42 4.67 3.16 6.13
CA GLN A 42 4.24 2.59 4.85
C GLN A 42 4.04 1.06 4.97
N GLY A 43 5.02 0.36 5.54
CA GLY A 43 4.95 -1.08 5.72
C GLY A 43 3.84 -1.54 6.66
N GLN A 44 3.65 -0.84 7.78
CA GLN A 44 2.56 -1.11 8.72
C GLN A 44 1.19 -0.89 8.09
N TRP A 45 1.03 0.20 7.34
CA TRP A 45 -0.22 0.53 6.66
C TRP A 45 -0.56 -0.56 5.65
N ILE A 46 0.40 -0.97 4.80
CA ILE A 46 0.23 -2.05 3.83
C ILE A 46 -0.14 -3.35 4.54
N GLU A 47 0.52 -3.70 5.64
CA GLU A 47 0.20 -4.93 6.37
C GLU A 47 -1.25 -4.92 6.86
N GLN A 48 -1.72 -3.82 7.45
CA GLN A 48 -3.08 -3.72 7.96
C GLN A 48 -4.11 -3.68 6.83
N PHE A 49 -3.86 -2.91 5.79
CA PHE A 49 -4.72 -2.83 4.61
C PHE A 49 -4.92 -4.22 4.00
N TYR A 50 -3.83 -4.94 3.73
CA TYR A 50 -3.93 -6.28 3.12
C TYR A 50 -4.61 -7.30 4.02
N LYS A 51 -4.40 -7.25 5.35
CA LYS A 51 -5.17 -8.08 6.30
C LYS A 51 -6.67 -7.82 6.21
N ILE A 52 -7.08 -6.55 6.08
CA ILE A 52 -8.49 -6.19 5.98
C ILE A 52 -9.07 -6.67 4.65
N VAL A 53 -8.46 -6.33 3.51
CA VAL A 53 -9.04 -6.66 2.20
C VAL A 53 -9.06 -8.18 1.95
N LEU A 54 -8.02 -8.91 2.35
CA LEU A 54 -7.97 -10.38 2.22
C LEU A 54 -8.92 -11.09 3.19
N SER A 55 -9.43 -10.40 4.23
CA SER A 55 -10.49 -10.94 5.09
C SER A 55 -11.89 -10.86 4.47
N LYS A 56 -12.04 -10.20 3.31
CA LYS A 56 -13.35 -9.98 2.67
C LYS A 56 -13.52 -10.92 1.48
N PRO A 57 -14.47 -11.87 1.52
CA PRO A 57 -14.63 -12.86 0.45
C PRO A 57 -15.11 -12.26 -0.87
N PHE A 58 -15.61 -11.02 -0.87
CA PHE A 58 -16.03 -10.31 -2.07
C PHE A 58 -14.90 -9.47 -2.71
N VAL A 59 -13.72 -9.38 -2.10
CA VAL A 59 -12.54 -8.76 -2.73
C VAL A 59 -11.86 -9.84 -3.58
N ASP A 60 -11.85 -9.62 -4.89
CA ASP A 60 -11.31 -10.58 -5.84
C ASP A 60 -9.83 -10.32 -6.15
N THR A 61 -9.50 -9.06 -6.46
CA THR A 61 -8.16 -8.65 -6.86
C THR A 61 -7.75 -7.36 -6.19
N VAL A 62 -6.47 -7.28 -5.81
CA VAL A 62 -5.82 -6.07 -5.31
C VAL A 62 -4.53 -5.85 -6.08
N THR A 63 -4.49 -4.80 -6.91
CA THR A 63 -3.33 -4.38 -7.70
C THR A 63 -2.58 -3.29 -6.95
N TYR A 64 -1.30 -3.53 -6.67
CA TYR A 64 -0.40 -2.52 -6.16
C TYR A 64 0.22 -1.78 -7.35
N SER A 65 0.15 -0.45 -7.35
CA SER A 65 0.42 0.35 -8.55
C SER A 65 1.90 0.37 -8.93
N ASN A 66 2.77 0.70 -7.97
CA ASN A 66 4.17 0.98 -8.24
C ASN A 66 5.08 -0.08 -7.61
N LEU A 67 5.86 -0.79 -8.43
CA LEU A 67 6.85 -1.73 -7.94
C LEU A 67 8.06 -1.00 -7.33
N THR A 68 8.53 0.06 -7.98
CA THR A 68 9.68 0.87 -7.56
C THR A 68 9.25 2.30 -7.27
N ASP A 69 9.97 3.00 -6.41
CA ASP A 69 9.81 4.44 -6.27
C ASP A 69 10.10 5.12 -7.62
N MET A 70 9.26 6.09 -7.99
CA MET A 70 9.40 6.89 -9.21
C MET A 70 9.34 8.37 -8.85
N LYS A 71 10.24 9.17 -9.44
CA LYS A 71 10.34 10.61 -9.14
C LYS A 71 9.07 11.39 -9.49
N ASP A 72 8.40 10.98 -10.57
CA ASP A 72 7.21 11.65 -11.08
C ASP A 72 5.91 10.97 -10.62
N SER A 73 5.96 10.08 -9.62
CA SER A 73 4.75 9.48 -9.07
C SER A 73 3.94 10.51 -8.27
N ALA A 74 2.62 10.45 -8.42
CA ALA A 74 1.70 11.27 -7.64
C ALA A 74 1.82 11.00 -6.14
N ILE A 75 2.14 9.75 -5.73
CA ILE A 75 2.31 9.39 -4.32
C ILE A 75 3.79 9.25 -4.01
N ALA A 76 4.26 10.07 -3.07
CA ALA A 76 5.68 10.19 -2.76
C ALA A 76 6.28 8.86 -2.28
N ASN A 77 7.18 8.30 -3.10
CA ASN A 77 7.89 7.06 -2.83
C ASN A 77 6.91 5.92 -2.42
N SER A 78 5.87 5.70 -3.23
CA SER A 78 4.89 4.64 -2.96
C SER A 78 5.34 3.24 -3.33
N GLY A 79 6.51 3.09 -3.95
CA GLY A 79 7.04 1.82 -4.41
C GLY A 79 7.28 0.81 -3.28
N LEU A 80 7.26 -0.47 -3.65
CA LEU A 80 7.72 -1.58 -2.79
C LEU A 80 9.26 -1.65 -2.74
N LEU A 81 9.91 -1.19 -3.79
CA LEU A 81 11.36 -1.07 -3.91
C LEU A 81 11.74 0.41 -4.00
N THR A 82 12.97 0.74 -3.63
CA THR A 82 13.54 2.07 -3.92
C THR A 82 13.79 2.24 -5.43
N GLU A 83 14.12 3.45 -5.88
CA GLU A 83 14.57 3.72 -7.26
C GLU A 83 15.76 2.83 -7.68
N LYS A 84 16.57 2.37 -6.71
CA LYS A 84 17.74 1.50 -6.92
C LYS A 84 17.41 0.00 -6.82
N LEU A 85 16.12 -0.36 -6.83
CA LEU A 85 15.63 -1.73 -6.68
C LEU A 85 15.92 -2.38 -5.32
N GLU A 86 16.18 -1.58 -4.29
CA GLU A 86 16.39 -2.10 -2.94
C GLU A 86 15.03 -2.33 -2.25
N PRO A 87 14.81 -3.47 -1.60
CA PRO A 87 13.53 -3.78 -0.98
C PRO A 87 13.24 -2.87 0.21
N LYS A 88 12.07 -2.22 0.20
CA LYS A 88 11.60 -1.39 1.32
C LYS A 88 10.90 -2.26 2.37
N LYS A 89 10.62 -1.66 3.52
CA LYS A 89 9.86 -2.32 4.60
C LYS A 89 8.47 -2.78 4.14
N SER A 90 7.85 -2.05 3.21
CA SER A 90 6.60 -2.41 2.53
C SER A 90 6.69 -3.73 1.76
N PHE A 91 7.75 -3.94 0.97
CA PHE A 91 8.00 -5.21 0.29
C PHE A 91 8.10 -6.38 1.28
N GLN A 92 8.84 -6.19 2.38
CA GLN A 92 8.99 -7.23 3.40
C GLN A 92 7.66 -7.56 4.09
N ALA A 93 6.82 -6.56 4.36
CA ALA A 93 5.49 -6.75 4.93
C ALA A 93 4.60 -7.61 4.01
N LEU A 94 4.54 -7.29 2.71
CA LEU A 94 3.79 -8.09 1.73
C LEU A 94 4.34 -9.51 1.58
N LYS A 95 5.66 -9.65 1.49
CA LYS A 95 6.32 -10.96 1.41
C LYS A 95 5.98 -11.83 2.62
N LYS A 96 5.96 -11.25 3.82
CA LYS A 96 5.55 -11.94 5.06
C LYS A 96 4.08 -12.38 4.98
N LEU A 97 3.18 -11.49 4.58
CA LEU A 97 1.75 -11.81 4.43
C LEU A 97 1.53 -12.94 3.42
N HIS A 98 2.17 -12.86 2.26
CA HIS A 98 2.10 -13.89 1.23
C HIS A 98 2.50 -15.26 1.79
N ARG A 99 3.62 -15.33 2.53
CA ARG A 99 4.06 -16.59 3.17
C ARG A 99 3.04 -17.13 4.17
N VAL A 100 2.47 -16.28 5.01
CA VAL A 100 1.48 -16.70 6.02
C VAL A 100 0.20 -17.25 5.38
N ILE A 101 -0.22 -16.69 4.25
CA ILE A 101 -1.49 -17.02 3.60
C ILE A 101 -1.35 -18.21 2.67
N PHE A 102 -0.28 -18.25 1.85
CA PHE A 102 -0.16 -19.17 0.72
C PHE A 102 0.83 -20.31 0.92
N SER A 103 1.66 -20.30 1.98
CA SER A 103 2.60 -21.39 2.26
C SER A 103 2.01 -22.46 3.18
N ARG A 104 0.76 -22.85 2.94
CA ARG A 104 0.13 -23.99 3.63
C ARG A 104 0.64 -25.33 3.09
#